data_AF-A0A7C1RJX6-F1
#
_entry.id   AF-A0A7C1RJX6-F1
#
_cell.length_a   1.000
_cell.length_b   1.000
_cell.length_c   1.000
_cell.angle_alpha   90.00
_cell.angle_beta   90.00
_cell.angle_gamma   90.00
#
_symmetry.space_group_name_H-M   'P 1'
#
loop_
_entity.id
_entity.type
_entity.pdbx_description
1 polymer ?
#
loop_
_entity_poly.entity_id
_entity_poly.type
_entity_poly.pdbx_seq_one_letter_code
_entity_poly.pdbx_strand_id
1 'polypeptide(L)'
;MGYYIMIIEQIFLLGINEKSKKIFFDWEDFLFYSAIMMDLVLKDKISIKKDQRERKSTMTRLRIEILNKDSTDNTILDKMLQFIELNSEIDTFIDLLTEFVKRSNYSDFREVIISNLESLGLIKYLGKKRFKRRYQIIKSELKTKILDEINAVLLDNQEPTKELKFLLSLLRIEFNLEKIIPKNSLMIAGERILKLVGREPIGWQLQGVIDRMNSAAEDMIEDLYDD
;
A
#
# COMPACT_ATOMS: atom_id res chain seq x y z
N MET A 1 -2.54 -23.34 12.42
CA MET A 1 -1.67 -22.63 11.45
C MET A 1 -2.37 -21.33 11.10
N GLY A 2 -1.73 -20.19 11.37
CA GLY A 2 -2.28 -18.88 10.98
C GLY A 2 -2.09 -18.70 9.48
N TYR A 3 -3.16 -18.27 8.78
CA TYR A 3 -3.08 -17.88 7.38
C TYR A 3 -2.20 -16.64 7.25
N TYR A 4 -1.17 -16.67 6.40
CA TYR A 4 -0.45 -15.47 5.98
C TYR A 4 -1.38 -14.65 5.09
N ILE A 5 -1.65 -13.41 5.46
CA ILE A 5 -2.44 -12.47 4.67
C ILE A 5 -1.51 -11.40 4.13
N MET A 6 -1.54 -11.14 2.82
CA MET A 6 -0.67 -10.16 2.20
C MET A 6 -0.97 -8.75 2.71
N ILE A 7 0.01 -7.84 2.69
CA ILE A 7 -0.18 -6.45 3.11
C ILE A 7 -1.31 -5.81 2.29
N ILE A 8 -1.40 -6.11 0.99
CA ILE A 8 -2.46 -5.58 0.14
C ILE A 8 -3.85 -6.05 0.59
N GLU A 9 -3.98 -7.30 1.03
CA GLU A 9 -5.23 -7.87 1.54
C GLU A 9 -5.60 -7.22 2.90
N GLN A 10 -4.61 -6.92 3.74
CA GLN A 10 -4.79 -6.17 4.99
C GLN A 10 -5.29 -4.73 4.72
N ILE A 11 -4.63 -4.00 3.81
CA ILE A 11 -5.07 -2.65 3.39
C ILE A 11 -6.50 -2.73 2.84
N PHE A 12 -6.80 -3.73 2.02
CA PHE A 12 -8.13 -3.90 1.46
C PHE A 12 -9.19 -4.05 2.57
N LEU A 13 -8.96 -4.93 3.54
CA LEU A 13 -9.88 -5.17 4.65
C LEU A 13 -10.06 -3.93 5.54
N LEU A 14 -8.96 -3.27 5.91
CA LEU A 14 -8.98 -2.04 6.71
C LEU A 14 -9.74 -0.92 5.98
N GLY A 15 -9.56 -0.84 4.67
CA GLY A 15 -10.15 0.19 3.82
C GLY A 15 -11.65 0.02 3.59
N ILE A 16 -12.29 -1.11 3.92
CA ILE A 16 -13.73 -1.27 3.74
C ILE A 16 -14.50 -0.48 4.82
N ASN A 17 -15.20 0.55 4.39
CA ASN A 17 -16.18 1.25 5.22
C ASN A 17 -17.44 0.38 5.35
N GLU A 18 -17.78 -0.03 6.57
CA GLU A 18 -18.91 -0.93 6.79
C GLU A 18 -20.27 -0.29 6.56
N LYS A 19 -20.39 1.04 6.63
CA LYS A 19 -21.65 1.75 6.34
C LYS A 19 -21.85 1.96 4.84
N SER A 20 -20.85 2.51 4.15
CA SER A 20 -20.93 2.82 2.73
C SER A 20 -20.68 1.60 1.82
N LYS A 21 -20.07 0.56 2.39
CA LYS A 21 -19.64 -0.68 1.72
C LYS A 21 -18.58 -0.43 0.64
N LYS A 22 -17.77 0.63 0.75
CA LYS A 22 -16.74 1.02 -0.24
C LYS A 22 -15.36 1.09 0.41
N ILE A 23 -14.32 1.01 -0.42
CA ILE A 23 -12.98 1.42 0.02
C ILE A 23 -12.96 2.95 0.19
N PHE A 24 -12.32 3.42 1.26
CA PHE A 24 -12.25 4.84 1.61
C PHE A 24 -10.83 5.41 1.61
N PHE A 25 -9.82 4.60 1.32
CA PHE A 25 -8.44 5.06 1.22
C PHE A 25 -8.23 5.86 -0.07
N ASP A 26 -7.42 6.90 0.02
CA ASP A 26 -7.00 7.67 -1.15
C ASP A 26 -5.80 7.00 -1.79
N TRP A 27 -5.61 7.22 -3.09
CA TRP A 27 -4.49 6.64 -3.86
C TRP A 27 -4.42 5.11 -3.78
N GLU A 28 -5.58 4.45 -3.79
CA GLU A 28 -5.72 2.98 -3.63
C GLU A 28 -4.72 2.21 -4.50
N ASP A 29 -4.48 2.65 -5.73
CA ASP A 29 -3.64 1.93 -6.70
C ASP A 29 -2.17 1.92 -6.27
N PHE A 30 -1.65 3.07 -5.86
CA PHE A 30 -0.29 3.21 -5.36
C PHE A 30 -0.08 2.46 -4.06
N LEU A 31 -1.06 2.53 -3.14
CA LEU A 31 -1.03 1.76 -1.90
C LEU A 31 -0.99 0.26 -2.18
N PHE A 32 -1.84 -0.20 -3.09
CA PHE A 32 -1.98 -1.62 -3.40
C PHE A 32 -0.70 -2.17 -4.04
N TYR A 33 -0.15 -1.49 -5.03
CA TYR A 33 1.05 -1.99 -5.72
C TYR A 33 2.30 -1.92 -4.85
N SER A 34 2.42 -0.87 -4.04
CA SER A 34 3.51 -0.79 -3.08
C SER A 34 3.41 -1.88 -2.02
N ALA A 35 2.19 -2.26 -1.60
CA ALA A 35 1.98 -3.39 -0.71
C ALA A 35 2.44 -4.72 -1.33
N ILE A 36 2.11 -4.98 -2.60
CA ILE A 36 2.58 -6.17 -3.33
C ILE A 36 4.12 -6.20 -3.39
N MET A 37 4.75 -5.06 -3.69
CA MET A 37 6.22 -4.95 -3.71
C MET A 37 6.83 -5.18 -2.33
N MET A 38 6.21 -4.66 -1.27
CA MET A 38 6.63 -4.90 0.12
C MET A 38 6.47 -6.37 0.51
N ASP A 39 5.41 -7.06 0.07
CA ASP A 39 5.26 -8.52 0.25
C ASP A 39 6.40 -9.30 -0.45
N LEU A 40 6.82 -8.88 -1.65
CA LEU A 40 8.01 -9.47 -2.31
C LEU A 40 9.31 -9.21 -1.53
N VAL A 41 9.45 -8.05 -0.89
CA VAL A 41 10.59 -7.74 0.01
C VAL A 41 10.53 -8.58 1.30
N LEU A 42 9.34 -8.87 1.83
CA LEU A 42 9.18 -9.74 3.00
C LEU A 42 9.53 -11.19 2.70
N LYS A 43 9.31 -11.65 1.46
CA LYS A 43 9.66 -13.00 0.99
C LYS A 43 11.07 -13.12 0.43
N ASP A 44 11.90 -12.08 0.60
CA ASP A 44 13.27 -12.01 0.07
C ASP A 44 13.36 -12.32 -1.43
N LYS A 45 12.31 -12.02 -2.21
CA LYS A 45 12.31 -12.14 -3.67
C LYS A 45 12.98 -10.96 -4.33
N ILE A 46 12.80 -9.78 -3.75
CA ILE A 46 13.44 -8.55 -4.20
C ILE A 46 14.04 -7.78 -3.02
N SER A 47 15.00 -6.92 -3.33
CA SER A 47 15.50 -5.89 -2.42
C SER A 47 15.21 -4.52 -2.99
N ILE A 48 14.82 -3.58 -2.13
CA ILE A 48 14.65 -2.17 -2.49
C ILE A 48 15.61 -1.35 -1.64
N LYS A 49 16.61 -0.73 -2.27
CA LYS A 49 17.70 -0.04 -1.58
C LYS A 49 17.91 1.35 -2.15
N LYS A 50 18.38 2.26 -1.29
CA LYS A 50 18.83 3.59 -1.70
C LYS A 50 19.97 3.48 -2.69
N ASP A 51 19.88 4.24 -3.78
CA ASP A 51 20.96 4.34 -4.75
C ASP A 51 22.15 5.07 -4.13
N GLN A 52 23.19 4.32 -3.80
CA GLN A 52 24.42 4.87 -3.19
C GLN A 52 25.24 5.73 -4.18
N ARG A 53 24.90 5.71 -5.48
CA ARG A 53 25.60 6.50 -6.51
C ARG A 53 25.18 7.97 -6.48
N GLU A 54 24.05 8.30 -5.86
CA GLU A 54 23.60 9.68 -5.71
C GLU A 54 24.23 10.33 -4.47
N ARG A 55 25.36 11.03 -4.67
CA ARG A 55 25.99 11.85 -3.62
C ARG A 55 25.41 13.27 -3.50
N LYS A 56 24.50 13.69 -4.41
CA LYS A 56 24.06 15.10 -4.55
C LYS A 56 22.56 15.34 -4.86
N SER A 57 21.71 14.31 -4.92
CA SER A 57 20.28 14.48 -5.19
C SER A 57 19.50 14.76 -3.90
N THR A 58 18.57 15.72 -3.94
CA THR A 58 17.59 15.98 -2.87
C THR A 58 16.53 14.88 -2.75
N MET A 59 16.36 14.06 -3.79
CA MET A 59 15.43 12.93 -3.81
C MET A 59 16.24 11.64 -3.90
N THR A 60 16.31 10.90 -2.79
CA THR A 60 16.95 9.59 -2.77
C THR A 60 16.22 8.67 -3.74
N ARG A 61 16.87 8.17 -4.80
CA ARG A 61 16.31 7.11 -5.65
C ARG A 61 16.37 5.75 -4.97
N LEU A 62 15.37 4.92 -5.20
CA LEU A 62 15.34 3.53 -4.75
C LEU A 62 15.48 2.62 -5.96
N ARG A 63 16.48 1.74 -5.92
CA ARG A 63 16.70 0.69 -6.93
C ARG A 63 16.10 -0.61 -6.46
N ILE A 64 15.59 -1.38 -7.40
CA ILE A 64 15.08 -2.73 -7.18
C ILE A 64 16.13 -3.73 -7.64
N GLU A 65 16.38 -4.75 -6.82
CA GLU A 65 17.30 -5.86 -7.10
C GLU A 65 16.51 -7.16 -6.96
N ILE A 66 16.49 -8.01 -8.00
CA ILE A 66 15.86 -9.34 -7.92
C ILE A 66 16.83 -10.28 -7.20
N LEU A 67 16.40 -10.86 -6.08
CA LEU A 67 17.19 -11.76 -5.25
C LEU A 67 16.89 -13.23 -5.56
N ASN A 68 15.62 -13.57 -5.77
CA ASN A 68 15.16 -14.92 -6.05
C ASN A 68 13.96 -14.88 -7.03
N LYS A 69 13.98 -15.75 -8.05
CA LYS A 69 12.97 -15.89 -9.10
C LYS A 69 12.03 -17.08 -8.93
N ASP A 70 12.27 -17.95 -7.94
CA ASP A 70 11.40 -19.10 -7.66
C ASP A 70 9.98 -18.62 -7.38
N SER A 71 8.98 -19.44 -7.69
CA SER A 71 7.59 -19.12 -7.37
C SER A 71 7.39 -18.86 -5.87
N THR A 72 6.43 -18.00 -5.57
CA THR A 72 5.95 -17.69 -4.21
C THR A 72 4.70 -18.52 -3.85
N ASP A 73 4.23 -19.38 -4.77
CA ASP A 73 2.92 -20.03 -4.76
C ASP A 73 1.74 -19.04 -4.67
N ASN A 74 1.98 -17.76 -4.99
CA ASN A 74 0.99 -16.71 -5.01
C ASN A 74 0.98 -16.00 -6.37
N THR A 75 -0.12 -16.17 -7.11
CA THR A 75 -0.27 -15.65 -8.48
C THR A 75 -0.03 -14.15 -8.61
N ILE A 76 -0.37 -13.35 -7.60
CA ILE A 76 -0.18 -11.89 -7.64
C ILE A 76 1.31 -11.56 -7.51
N LEU A 77 1.97 -12.14 -6.53
CA LEU A 77 3.39 -11.93 -6.28
C LEU A 77 4.23 -12.44 -7.45
N ASP A 78 3.91 -13.61 -8.00
CA ASP A 78 4.62 -14.19 -9.15
C ASP A 78 4.45 -13.34 -10.41
N LYS A 79 3.25 -12.83 -10.68
CA LYS A 79 3.02 -11.89 -11.79
C LYS A 79 3.75 -10.58 -11.60
N MET A 80 3.79 -10.05 -10.38
CA MET A 80 4.56 -8.83 -10.09
C MET A 80 6.06 -9.08 -10.27
N LEU A 81 6.57 -10.21 -9.80
CA LEU A 81 7.98 -10.57 -9.96
C LEU A 81 8.36 -10.71 -11.44
N GLN A 82 7.50 -11.34 -12.24
CA GLN A 82 7.66 -11.42 -13.69
C GLN A 82 7.64 -10.02 -14.33
N PHE A 83 6.76 -9.11 -13.87
CA PHE A 83 6.74 -7.74 -14.37
C PHE A 83 8.05 -7.00 -14.07
N ILE A 84 8.58 -7.13 -12.86
CA ILE A 84 9.88 -6.54 -12.48
C ILE A 84 10.99 -7.06 -13.40
N GLU A 85 10.99 -8.37 -13.69
CA GLU A 85 11.98 -8.99 -14.58
C GLU A 85 11.88 -8.49 -16.02
N LEU A 86 10.67 -8.40 -16.57
CA LEU A 86 10.44 -7.95 -17.95
C LEU A 86 10.74 -6.46 -18.16
N ASN A 87 10.79 -5.68 -17.09
CA ASN A 87 11.09 -4.25 -17.13
C ASN A 87 12.40 -3.94 -16.39
N SER A 88 13.38 -4.84 -16.49
CA SER A 88 14.67 -4.70 -15.80
C SER A 88 15.47 -3.46 -16.20
N GLU A 89 15.19 -2.85 -17.35
CA GLU A 89 15.74 -1.55 -17.75
C GLU A 89 15.22 -0.36 -16.92
N ILE A 90 14.14 -0.53 -16.15
CA ILE A 90 13.59 0.51 -15.29
C ILE A 90 14.36 0.52 -13.95
N ASP A 91 15.26 1.49 -13.83
CA ASP A 91 16.22 1.56 -12.73
C ASP A 91 15.63 2.01 -11.38
N THR A 92 14.43 2.61 -11.35
CA THR A 92 13.86 3.16 -10.11
C THR A 92 12.52 2.56 -9.73
N PHE A 93 12.30 2.43 -8.42
CA PHE A 93 11.07 1.93 -7.82
C PHE A 93 9.83 2.72 -8.25
N ILE A 94 9.91 4.05 -8.28
CA ILE A 94 8.78 4.90 -8.65
C ILE A 94 8.47 4.80 -10.14
N ASP A 95 9.50 4.73 -11.00
CA ASP A 95 9.29 4.57 -12.43
C ASP A 95 8.64 3.21 -12.71
N LEU A 96 9.08 2.15 -12.03
CA LEU A 96 8.50 0.82 -12.18
C LEU A 96 7.06 0.77 -11.67
N LEU A 97 6.77 1.37 -10.51
CA LEU A 97 5.40 1.49 -10.01
C LEU A 97 4.51 2.26 -10.99
N THR A 98 5.00 3.37 -11.51
CA THR A 98 4.27 4.20 -12.47
C THR A 98 3.99 3.44 -13.76
N GLU A 99 4.99 2.71 -14.27
CA GLU A 99 4.82 1.87 -15.45
C GLU A 99 3.85 0.72 -15.19
N PHE A 100 3.90 0.15 -13.99
CA PHE A 100 2.94 -0.86 -13.56
C PHE A 100 1.52 -0.29 -13.54
N VAL A 101 1.29 0.87 -12.92
CA VAL A 101 -0.03 1.53 -12.89
C VAL A 101 -0.55 1.80 -14.31
N LYS A 102 0.33 2.19 -15.24
CA LYS A 102 -0.05 2.46 -16.64
C LYS A 102 -0.36 1.22 -17.47
N ARG A 103 0.46 0.16 -17.35
CA ARG A 103 0.38 -1.04 -18.20
C ARG A 103 -0.49 -2.15 -17.60
N SER A 104 -0.65 -2.18 -16.29
CA SER A 104 -1.43 -3.23 -15.64
C SER A 104 -2.90 -3.09 -16.00
N ASN A 105 -3.50 -4.19 -16.44
CA ASN A 105 -4.94 -4.29 -16.41
C ASN A 105 -5.35 -4.41 -14.95
N TYR A 106 -5.48 -3.25 -14.28
CA TYR A 106 -5.73 -3.09 -12.85
C TYR A 106 -6.85 -4.01 -12.31
N SER A 107 -7.80 -4.36 -13.18
CA SER A 107 -8.85 -5.35 -12.88
C SER A 107 -8.27 -6.65 -12.37
N ASP A 108 -7.18 -7.16 -12.94
CA ASP A 108 -6.78 -8.55 -12.78
C ASP A 108 -6.25 -8.81 -11.38
N PHE A 109 -5.37 -7.94 -10.85
CA PHE A 109 -4.88 -8.06 -9.48
C PHE A 109 -6.00 -7.80 -8.47
N ARG A 110 -6.79 -6.75 -8.69
CA ARG A 110 -7.91 -6.44 -7.80
C ARG A 110 -8.94 -7.57 -7.76
N GLU A 111 -9.23 -8.22 -8.89
CA GLU A 111 -10.15 -9.36 -8.96
C GLU A 111 -9.59 -10.60 -8.27
N VAL A 112 -8.30 -10.90 -8.41
CA VAL A 112 -7.67 -11.99 -7.67
C VAL A 112 -7.70 -11.73 -6.16
N ILE A 113 -7.42 -10.50 -5.70
CA ILE A 113 -7.49 -10.14 -4.27
C ILE A 113 -8.92 -10.30 -3.74
N ILE A 114 -9.91 -9.80 -4.48
CA ILE A 114 -11.32 -9.94 -4.10
C ILE A 114 -11.68 -11.43 -4.02
N SER A 115 -11.30 -12.21 -5.03
CA SER A 115 -11.58 -13.65 -5.08
C SER A 115 -10.92 -14.40 -3.92
N ASN A 116 -9.68 -14.07 -3.57
CA ASN A 116 -8.98 -14.66 -2.42
C ASN A 116 -9.68 -14.31 -1.10
N LEU A 117 -10.05 -13.04 -0.89
CA LEU A 117 -10.74 -12.61 0.32
C LEU A 117 -12.15 -13.22 0.43
N GLU A 118 -12.85 -13.42 -0.71
CA GLU A 118 -14.13 -14.12 -0.75
C GLU A 118 -14.00 -15.62 -0.47
N SER A 119 -12.98 -16.29 -1.03
CA SER A 119 -12.75 -17.73 -0.81
C SER A 119 -12.38 -18.06 0.64
N LEU A 120 -11.71 -17.13 1.33
CA LEU A 120 -11.45 -17.19 2.77
C LEU A 120 -12.68 -16.84 3.63
N GLY A 121 -13.78 -16.42 3.00
CA GLY A 121 -15.00 -16.02 3.69
C GLY A 121 -14.85 -14.75 4.53
N LEU A 122 -13.90 -13.88 4.19
CA LEU A 122 -13.63 -12.63 4.91
C LEU A 122 -14.55 -11.52 4.41
N ILE A 123 -14.80 -11.48 3.10
CA ILE A 123 -15.67 -10.49 2.47
C ILE A 123 -16.67 -11.14 1.53
N LYS A 124 -17.64 -10.34 1.09
CA LYS A 124 -18.52 -10.61 -0.05
C LYS A 124 -18.52 -9.40 -0.97
N TYR A 125 -18.27 -9.64 -2.26
CA TYR A 125 -18.38 -8.63 -3.30
C TYR A 125 -19.85 -8.39 -3.66
N LEU A 126 -20.26 -7.13 -3.66
CA LEU A 126 -21.65 -6.71 -3.89
C LEU A 126 -21.86 -6.09 -5.28
N GLY A 127 -20.87 -6.20 -6.17
CA GLY A 127 -20.91 -5.59 -7.51
C GLY A 127 -20.48 -4.13 -7.56
N LYS A 128 -20.77 -3.47 -8.70
CA LYS A 128 -20.50 -2.04 -8.92
C LYS A 128 -21.80 -1.24 -8.88
N LYS A 129 -21.81 -0.10 -8.18
CA LYS A 129 -22.88 0.90 -8.27
C LYS A 129 -22.29 2.26 -8.58
N ARG A 130 -22.67 2.85 -9.72
CA ARG A 130 -22.11 4.11 -10.25
C ARG A 130 -20.57 4.03 -10.32
N PHE A 131 -20.05 3.00 -10.98
CA PHE A 131 -18.62 2.70 -11.14
C PHE A 131 -17.84 2.36 -9.86
N LYS A 132 -18.41 2.59 -8.67
CA LYS A 132 -17.76 2.24 -7.40
C LYS A 132 -18.09 0.80 -6.99
N ARG A 133 -17.05 -0.01 -6.81
CA ARG A 133 -17.14 -1.38 -6.29
C ARG A 133 -17.61 -1.36 -4.83
N ARG A 134 -18.33 -2.40 -4.42
CA ARG A 134 -18.89 -2.52 -3.07
C ARG A 134 -18.57 -3.86 -2.43
N TYR A 135 -18.36 -3.85 -1.12
CA TYR A 135 -17.92 -5.01 -0.34
C TYR A 135 -18.62 -5.05 1.02
N GLN A 136 -18.92 -6.25 1.48
CA GLN A 136 -19.40 -6.52 2.82
C GLN A 136 -18.38 -7.37 3.55
N ILE A 137 -17.98 -6.95 4.75
CA ILE A 137 -17.21 -7.80 5.66
C ILE A 137 -18.14 -8.88 6.21
N ILE A 138 -17.72 -10.13 6.11
CA ILE A 138 -18.44 -11.31 6.62
C ILE A 138 -17.86 -11.72 7.97
N LYS A 139 -16.53 -11.71 8.10
CA LYS A 139 -15.78 -12.04 9.32
C LYS A 139 -14.91 -10.87 9.71
N SER A 140 -15.26 -10.18 10.79
CA SER A 140 -14.56 -8.98 11.24
C SER A 140 -13.33 -9.28 12.10
N GLU A 141 -13.16 -10.52 12.56
CA GLU A 141 -12.12 -10.92 13.52
C GLU A 141 -10.73 -10.56 13.03
N LEU A 142 -10.44 -10.79 11.75
CA LEU A 142 -9.14 -10.45 11.17
C LEU A 142 -8.93 -8.94 11.06
N LYS A 143 -9.95 -8.19 10.65
CA LYS A 143 -9.89 -6.72 10.61
C LYS A 143 -9.68 -6.15 12.01
N THR A 144 -10.42 -6.63 13.00
CA THR A 144 -10.27 -6.24 14.40
C THR A 144 -8.88 -6.56 14.90
N LYS A 145 -8.37 -7.77 14.64
CA LYS A 145 -7.01 -8.16 15.02
C LYS A 145 -5.95 -7.21 14.44
N ILE A 146 -6.04 -6.87 13.16
CA ILE A 146 -5.09 -5.94 12.51
C ILE A 146 -5.18 -4.55 13.16
N LEU A 147 -6.40 -4.06 13.44
CA LEU A 147 -6.61 -2.78 14.13
C LEU A 147 -6.03 -2.79 15.55
N ASP A 148 -6.19 -3.90 16.29
CA ASP A 148 -5.65 -4.06 17.63
C ASP A 148 -4.12 -4.08 17.62
N GLU A 149 -3.49 -4.75 16.65
CA GLU A 149 -2.03 -4.72 16.46
C GLU A 149 -1.52 -3.31 16.12
N ILE A 150 -2.24 -2.58 15.25
CA ILE A 150 -1.93 -1.18 14.95
C ILE A 150 -2.03 -0.32 16.22
N ASN A 151 -3.12 -0.45 16.98
CA ASN A 151 -3.34 0.32 18.21
C ASN A 151 -2.27 0.00 19.26
N ALA A 152 -1.90 -1.27 19.43
CA ALA A 152 -0.87 -1.68 20.36
C ALA A 152 0.50 -1.04 20.05
N VAL A 153 0.84 -0.91 18.77
CA VAL A 153 2.09 -0.25 18.35
C VAL A 153 2.02 1.27 18.47
N LEU A 154 0.90 1.87 18.06
CA LEU A 154 0.75 3.32 17.95
C LEU A 154 0.38 4.00 19.28
N LEU A 155 -0.38 3.34 20.14
CA LEU A 155 -0.93 3.89 21.38
C LEU A 155 -0.27 3.27 22.61
N ASP A 156 0.02 1.96 22.58
CA ASP A 156 0.62 1.25 23.72
C ASP A 156 2.15 1.09 23.61
N ASN A 157 2.76 1.74 22.62
CA ASN A 157 4.21 1.75 22.36
C ASN A 157 4.85 0.36 22.19
N GLN A 158 4.10 -0.64 21.73
CA GLN A 158 4.70 -1.92 21.35
C GLN A 158 5.64 -1.77 20.15
N GLU A 159 6.59 -2.69 20.04
CA GLU A 159 7.51 -2.74 18.91
C GLU A 159 6.88 -3.50 17.73
N PRO A 160 6.81 -2.88 16.53
CA PRO A 160 6.18 -3.51 15.38
C PRO A 160 7.08 -4.56 14.71
N THR A 161 6.44 -5.57 14.13
CA THR A 161 7.08 -6.49 13.18
C THR A 161 7.49 -5.76 11.90
N LYS A 162 8.37 -6.37 11.07
CA LYS A 162 8.76 -5.80 9.76
C LYS A 162 7.53 -5.60 8.85
N GLU A 163 6.62 -6.57 8.85
CA GLU A 163 5.36 -6.51 8.11
C GLU A 163 4.47 -5.35 8.57
N LEU A 164 4.29 -5.20 9.89
CA LEU A 164 3.48 -4.12 10.43
C LEU A 164 4.12 -2.74 10.19
N LYS A 165 5.46 -2.63 10.17
CA LYS A 165 6.14 -1.40 9.74
C LYS A 165 5.81 -1.05 8.29
N PHE A 166 5.79 -2.03 7.39
CA PHE A 166 5.42 -1.80 5.99
C PHE A 166 3.96 -1.39 5.84
N LEU A 167 3.02 -2.06 6.53
CA LEU A 167 1.62 -1.66 6.55
C LEU A 167 1.44 -0.23 7.07
N LEU A 168 2.07 0.11 8.20
CA LEU A 168 2.02 1.46 8.77
C LEU A 168 2.63 2.51 7.84
N SER A 169 3.73 2.17 7.15
CA SER A 169 4.37 3.06 6.18
C SER A 169 3.41 3.48 5.07
N LEU A 170 2.61 2.53 4.57
CA LEU A 170 1.59 2.79 3.56
C LEU A 170 0.36 3.50 4.12
N LEU A 171 -0.13 3.12 5.30
CA LEU A 171 -1.30 3.76 5.94
C LEU A 171 -1.05 5.21 6.34
N ARG A 172 0.21 5.62 6.55
CA ARG A 172 0.58 7.02 6.81
C ARG A 172 0.25 7.94 5.63
N ILE A 173 0.21 7.40 4.42
CA ILE A 173 0.10 8.19 3.19
C ILE A 173 -1.25 8.91 3.13
N GLU A 174 -1.25 10.18 2.76
CA GLU A 174 -2.45 11.01 2.54
C GLU A 174 -3.44 10.95 3.72
N PHE A 175 -2.91 10.93 4.94
CA PHE A 175 -3.71 10.89 6.16
C PHE A 175 -4.67 9.69 6.24
N ASN A 176 -4.41 8.60 5.49
CA ASN A 176 -5.26 7.40 5.51
C ASN A 176 -5.36 6.79 6.91
N LEU A 177 -4.34 6.99 7.76
CA LEU A 177 -4.35 6.63 9.17
C LEU A 177 -5.51 7.30 9.95
N GLU A 178 -5.87 8.54 9.62
CA GLU A 178 -6.93 9.28 10.32
C GLU A 178 -8.31 8.67 10.12
N LYS A 179 -8.45 7.88 9.05
CA LYS A 179 -9.69 7.21 8.69
C LYS A 179 -9.88 5.89 9.47
N ILE A 180 -8.83 5.39 10.12
CA ILE A 180 -8.86 4.14 10.92
C ILE A 180 -8.62 4.37 12.41
N ILE A 181 -7.91 5.43 12.81
CA ILE A 181 -7.64 5.76 14.20
C ILE A 181 -8.69 6.74 14.76
N PRO A 182 -9.17 6.56 16.01
CA PRO A 182 -10.08 7.51 16.64
C PRO A 182 -9.51 8.94 16.73
N LYS A 183 -10.36 9.95 16.48
CA LYS A 183 -9.96 11.38 16.45
C LYS A 183 -9.18 11.85 17.68
N ASN A 184 -9.56 11.40 18.87
CA ASN A 184 -8.91 11.74 20.14
C ASN A 184 -7.50 11.16 20.28
N SER A 185 -7.14 10.17 19.46
CA SER A 185 -5.86 9.46 19.52
C SER A 185 -4.93 9.82 18.35
N LEU A 186 -5.39 10.65 17.40
CA LEU A 186 -4.65 10.98 16.17
C LEU A 186 -3.31 11.64 16.42
N MET A 187 -3.24 12.56 17.38
CA MET A 187 -1.99 13.25 17.70
C MET A 187 -0.92 12.27 18.19
N ILE A 188 -1.27 11.40 19.13
CA ILE A 188 -0.38 10.39 19.71
C ILE A 188 0.05 9.38 18.63
N ALA A 189 -0.92 8.85 17.88
CA ALA A 189 -0.66 7.91 16.79
C ALA A 189 0.20 8.52 15.67
N GLY A 190 -0.04 9.79 15.32
CA GLY A 190 0.70 10.55 14.32
C GLY A 190 2.16 10.75 14.69
N GLU A 191 2.44 11.12 15.95
CA GLU A 191 3.83 11.22 16.42
C GLU A 191 4.54 9.86 16.42
N ARG A 192 3.85 8.79 16.87
CA ARG A 192 4.43 7.45 16.95
C ARG A 192 4.71 6.87 15.56
N ILE A 193 3.78 7.02 14.61
CA ILE A 193 3.98 6.50 13.24
C ILE A 193 5.12 7.24 12.54
N LEU A 194 5.28 8.56 12.74
CA LEU A 194 6.39 9.32 12.17
C LEU A 194 7.75 8.85 12.74
N LYS A 195 7.82 8.55 14.04
CA LYS A 195 9.03 8.00 14.67
C LYS A 195 9.38 6.61 14.13
N LEU A 196 8.37 5.77 13.89
CA LEU A 196 8.57 4.37 13.47
C LEU A 196 8.90 4.23 11.99
N VAL A 197 8.16 4.93 11.13
CA VAL A 197 8.16 4.70 9.67
C VAL A 197 8.25 5.98 8.85
N GLY A 198 8.40 7.15 9.47
CA GLY A 198 8.49 8.43 8.74
C GLY A 198 9.68 8.53 7.77
N ARG A 199 10.70 7.68 7.96
CA ARG A 199 11.86 7.54 7.05
C ARG A 199 11.98 6.14 6.44
N GLU A 200 10.93 5.32 6.54
CA GLU A 200 10.88 4.05 5.81
C GLU A 200 10.94 4.38 4.31
N PRO A 201 11.95 3.86 3.57
CA PRO A 201 12.26 4.40 2.25
C PRO A 201 11.11 4.32 1.24
N ILE A 202 10.35 3.21 1.22
CA ILE A 202 9.31 2.97 0.23
C ILE A 202 8.15 3.95 0.43
N GLY A 203 7.56 3.99 1.64
CA GLY A 203 6.45 4.90 1.94
C GLY A 203 6.86 6.37 1.92
N TRP A 204 8.11 6.70 2.27
CA TRP A 204 8.61 8.07 2.15
C TRP A 204 8.70 8.53 0.69
N GLN A 205 9.23 7.70 -0.21
CA GLN A 205 9.23 8.02 -1.64
C GLN A 205 7.83 8.15 -2.20
N LEU A 206 6.92 7.26 -1.77
CA LEU A 206 5.56 7.24 -2.28
C LEU A 206 4.79 8.50 -1.90
N GLN A 207 4.89 8.94 -0.64
CA GLN A 207 4.33 10.22 -0.21
C GLN A 207 4.87 11.37 -1.06
N GLY A 208 6.19 11.43 -1.30
CA GLY A 208 6.77 12.51 -2.10
C GLY A 208 6.32 12.50 -3.57
N VAL A 209 5.95 11.35 -4.15
CA VAL A 209 5.34 11.30 -5.48
C VAL A 209 3.92 11.84 -5.45
N ILE A 210 3.13 11.41 -4.47
CA ILE A 210 1.74 11.84 -4.31
C ILE A 210 1.67 13.34 -4.04
N ASP A 211 2.53 13.88 -3.17
CA ASP A 211 2.62 15.32 -2.89
C ASP A 211 2.83 16.11 -4.19
N ARG A 212 3.75 15.66 -5.06
CA ARG A 212 3.99 16.32 -6.36
C ARG A 212 2.80 16.22 -7.31
N MET A 213 2.09 15.09 -7.32
CA MET A 213 0.91 14.93 -8.15
C MET A 213 -0.24 15.82 -7.68
N ASN A 214 -0.42 15.96 -6.35
CA ASN A 214 -1.39 16.87 -5.76
C ASN A 214 -1.06 18.32 -6.11
N SER A 215 0.19 18.77 -5.90
CA SER A 215 0.60 20.14 -6.25
C SER A 215 0.42 20.44 -7.74
N ALA A 216 0.82 19.53 -8.62
CA ALA A 216 0.63 19.74 -10.07
C ALA A 216 -0.85 19.84 -10.47
N ALA A 217 -1.74 19.12 -9.77
CA ALA A 217 -3.18 19.23 -10.01
C ALA A 217 -3.77 20.54 -9.49
N GLU A 218 -3.27 21.05 -8.36
CA GLU A 218 -3.64 22.35 -7.80
C GLU A 218 -3.23 23.49 -8.75
N ASP A 219 -1.97 23.48 -9.23
CA ASP A 219 -1.46 24.49 -10.19
C ASP A 219 -2.32 24.54 -11.46
N MET A 220 -2.70 23.39 -12.02
CA MET A 220 -3.57 23.32 -13.21
C MET A 220 -4.99 23.82 -12.96
N ILE A 221 -5.48 23.76 -11.71
CA ILE A 221 -6.80 24.26 -11.34
C ILE A 221 -6.73 25.77 -11.17
N GLU A 222 -5.68 26.31 -10.55
CA GLU A 222 -5.46 27.75 -10.42
C GLU A 222 -5.35 28.43 -11.80
N ASP A 223 -4.60 27.84 -12.73
CA ASP A 223 -4.49 28.33 -14.12
C ASP A 223 -5.85 28.36 -14.87
N LEU A 224 -6.83 27.53 -14.48
CA LEU A 224 -8.17 27.51 -15.08
C LEU A 224 -9.12 28.59 -14.52
N TYR A 225 -8.76 29.21 -13.39
CA TYR A 225 -9.56 30.26 -12.74
C TYR A 225 -8.97 31.66 -12.89
N ASP A 226 -7.73 31.77 -13.40
CA ASP A 226 -7.05 33.04 -13.70
C ASP A 226 -7.20 33.51 -15.17
N ASP A 227 -7.96 32.77 -15.99
CA ASP A 227 -8.45 33.15 -17.34
C ASP A 227 -9.94 33.57 -17.34
#